data_AF-A0A822G155-F1
#
_entry.id   AF-A0A822G155-F1
#
_cell.length_a   1.000
_cell.length_b   1.000
_cell.length_c   1.000
_cell.angle_alpha   90.00
_cell.angle_beta   90.00
_cell.angle_gamma   90.00
#
_symmetry.space_group_name_H-M   'P 1'
#
loop_
_entity.id
_entity.type
_entity.pdbx_description
1 polymer ?
#
loop_
_entity_poly.entity_id
_entity_poly.type
_entity_poly.pdbx_seq_one_letter_code
_entity_poly.pdbx_strand_id
1 'polypeptide(L)'
;MLVHHTVTGCNLRPGDLIATGTISGPTPDSYGSMLELSWRGSKPLELEENLTRKFLEDGDTVTMTGFYQGDGFKIGFGQCIGTIIPALPL
;
A
#
# COMPACT_ATOMS: atom_id res chain seq x y z
N MET A 1 -3.38 15.22 -11.70
CA MET A 1 -2.47 15.41 -10.55
C MET A 1 -1.37 16.40 -10.87
N LEU A 2 -0.46 16.09 -11.80
CA LEU A 2 0.68 16.95 -12.15
C LEU A 2 0.29 18.40 -12.48
N VAL A 3 -0.63 18.60 -13.41
CA VAL A 3 -1.10 19.94 -13.82
C VAL A 3 -1.65 20.74 -12.64
N HIS A 4 -2.45 20.10 -11.77
CA HIS A 4 -3.00 20.75 -10.59
C HIS A 4 -1.89 21.12 -9.58
N HIS A 5 -0.89 20.25 -9.40
CA HIS A 5 0.24 20.53 -8.52
C HIS A 5 1.02 21.77 -8.97
N THR A 6 1.13 22.02 -10.28
CA THR A 6 1.89 23.16 -10.82
C THR A 6 1.06 24.41 -11.07
N VAL A 7 -0.25 24.39 -10.84
CA VAL A 7 -1.16 25.47 -11.29
C VAL A 7 -0.89 26.83 -10.63
N THR A 8 -0.35 26.83 -9.40
CA THR A 8 -0.02 28.05 -8.64
C THR A 8 1.46 28.44 -8.69
N GLY A 9 2.25 27.80 -9.57
CA GLY A 9 3.68 28.08 -9.72
C GLY A 9 4.63 27.21 -8.88
N CYS A 10 4.15 26.11 -8.28
CA CYS A 10 5.03 25.12 -7.64
C CYS A 10 6.02 24.54 -8.67
N ASN A 11 7.31 24.56 -8.35
CA ASN A 11 8.40 24.16 -9.25
C ASN A 11 8.82 22.70 -9.01
N LEU A 12 8.35 21.80 -9.87
CA LEU A 12 8.81 20.42 -9.88
C LEU A 12 10.23 20.30 -10.43
N ARG A 13 10.96 19.29 -9.94
CA ARG A 13 12.36 19.03 -10.27
C ARG A 13 12.56 17.58 -10.71
N PRO A 14 13.60 17.30 -11.51
CA PRO A 14 14.00 15.94 -11.80
C PRO A 14 14.25 15.15 -10.50
N GLY A 15 13.62 13.98 -10.41
CA GLY A 15 13.69 13.12 -9.22
C GLY A 15 12.56 13.33 -8.22
N ASP A 16 11.68 14.32 -8.40
CA ASP A 16 10.49 14.45 -7.56
C ASP A 16 9.55 13.23 -7.76
N LEU A 17 9.01 12.72 -6.65
CA LEU A 17 8.10 11.57 -6.64
C LEU A 17 6.67 12.03 -6.34
N ILE A 18 5.71 11.64 -7.19
CA ILE A 18 4.29 11.91 -7.00
C ILE A 18 3.56 10.58 -6.87
N ALA A 19 2.99 10.31 -5.70
CA ALA A 19 2.21 9.11 -5.44
C ALA A 19 0.75 9.27 -5.91
N THR A 20 0.07 8.15 -6.14
CA THR A 20 -1.35 8.08 -6.56
C THR A 20 -2.34 8.35 -5.43
N GLY A 21 -1.90 8.17 -4.18
CA GLY A 21 -2.79 7.88 -3.05
C GLY A 21 -3.09 6.38 -2.94
N THR A 22 -3.78 5.98 -1.86
CA THR A 22 -4.21 4.60 -1.64
C THR A 22 -5.08 4.10 -2.79
N ILE A 23 -4.76 2.93 -3.35
CA ILE A 23 -5.50 2.33 -4.46
C ILE A 23 -6.50 1.32 -3.88
N SER A 24 -7.79 1.67 -3.92
CA SER A 24 -8.88 0.79 -3.46
C SER A 24 -9.85 0.54 -4.61
N GLY A 25 -10.16 -0.72 -4.87
CA GLY A 25 -11.18 -1.13 -5.81
C GLY A 25 -12.58 -1.20 -5.17
N PRO A 26 -13.60 -1.56 -5.96
CA PRO A 26 -14.99 -1.55 -5.51
C PRO A 26 -15.33 -2.73 -4.57
N THR A 27 -14.51 -3.77 -4.54
CA THR A 27 -14.75 -4.98 -3.73
C THR A 27 -13.91 -4.98 -2.45
N PRO A 28 -14.39 -5.58 -1.34
CA PRO A 28 -13.66 -5.55 -0.06
C PRO A 28 -12.24 -6.13 -0.10
N ASP A 29 -12.01 -7.14 -0.94
CA ASP A 29 -10.70 -7.77 -1.16
C ASP A 29 -9.75 -6.92 -2.02
N SER A 30 -10.22 -5.80 -2.57
CA SER A 30 -9.42 -4.85 -3.35
C SER A 30 -9.18 -3.52 -2.62
N TYR A 31 -9.47 -3.42 -1.32
CA TYR A 31 -9.17 -2.25 -0.52
C TYR A 31 -7.67 -2.09 -0.25
N GLY A 32 -7.15 -0.86 -0.35
CA GLY A 32 -5.72 -0.57 -0.36
C GLY A 32 -5.09 -0.30 1.01
N SER A 33 -5.84 -0.41 2.11
CA SER A 33 -5.30 -0.20 3.46
C SER A 33 -5.93 -1.11 4.50
N MET A 34 -5.18 -1.40 5.58
CA MET A 34 -5.71 -2.14 6.72
C MET A 34 -6.84 -1.40 7.44
N LEU A 35 -6.88 -0.07 7.36
CA LEU A 35 -7.97 0.75 7.89
C LEU A 35 -9.29 0.41 7.19
N GLU A 36 -9.27 0.27 5.87
CA GLU A 36 -10.42 -0.10 5.06
C GLU A 36 -10.75 -1.58 5.21
N LEU A 37 -9.76 -2.47 5.06
CA LEU A 37 -9.91 -3.92 5.17
C LEU A 37 -10.50 -4.34 6.52
N SER A 38 -9.99 -3.76 7.61
CA SER A 38 -10.47 -4.07 8.96
C SER A 38 -11.67 -3.24 9.40
N TRP A 39 -12.16 -2.33 8.54
CA TRP A 39 -13.20 -1.36 8.85
C TRP A 39 -12.97 -0.65 10.19
N ARG A 40 -11.85 0.08 10.28
CA ARG A 40 -11.39 0.76 11.51
C ARG A 40 -11.23 -0.20 12.69
N GLY A 41 -10.77 -1.43 12.43
CA GLY A 41 -10.56 -2.47 13.43
C GLY A 41 -11.84 -3.12 13.98
N SER A 42 -13.01 -2.82 13.43
CA SER A 42 -14.27 -3.47 13.82
C SER A 42 -14.44 -4.86 13.19
N LYS A 43 -13.72 -5.13 12.09
CA LYS A 43 -13.70 -6.42 11.39
C LYS A 43 -12.25 -6.92 11.35
N PRO A 44 -11.88 -8.02 12.02
CA PRO A 44 -10.55 -8.58 11.88
C PRO A 44 -10.34 -9.14 10.46
N LEU A 45 -9.15 -8.95 9.91
CA LEU A 45 -8.68 -9.57 8.68
C LEU A 45 -8.05 -10.92 9.04
N GLU A 46 -8.51 -12.00 8.43
CA GLU A 46 -7.92 -13.33 8.54
C GLU A 46 -6.84 -13.48 7.47
N LEU A 47 -5.61 -13.77 7.89
CA LEU A 47 -4.44 -13.93 7.01
C LEU A 47 -4.13 -15.39 6.75
N GLU A 48 -4.17 -16.21 7.80
CA GLU A 48 -3.96 -17.66 7.80
C GLU A 48 -4.84 -18.29 8.90
N GLU A 49 -4.91 -19.62 8.97
CA GLU A 49 -5.65 -20.31 10.03
C GLU A 49 -5.16 -19.86 11.41
N ASN A 50 -6.03 -19.20 12.18
CA ASN A 50 -5.75 -18.61 13.50
C ASN A 50 -4.80 -17.40 13.52
N LEU A 51 -4.46 -16.81 12.37
CA LEU A 51 -3.72 -15.55 12.29
C LEU A 51 -4.65 -14.44 11.81
N THR A 52 -4.91 -13.47 12.69
CA THR A 52 -5.73 -12.30 12.36
C THR A 52 -5.00 -11.00 12.62
N ARG A 53 -5.38 -9.96 11.89
CA ARG A 53 -4.89 -8.59 12.07
C ARG A 53 -6.02 -7.57 11.96
N LYS A 54 -5.84 -6.45 12.65
CA LYS A 54 -6.64 -5.23 12.44
C LYS A 54 -5.76 -4.13 11.86
N PHE A 55 -4.58 -3.98 12.45
CA PHE A 55 -3.47 -3.16 11.99
C PHE A 55 -2.19 -4.00 12.07
N LEU A 56 -1.07 -3.42 11.62
CA LEU A 56 0.24 -4.05 11.70
C LEU A 56 0.69 -4.19 13.16
N GLU A 57 1.33 -5.31 13.45
CA GLU A 57 2.00 -5.62 14.71
C GLU A 57 3.53 -5.68 14.50
N ASP A 58 4.31 -5.57 15.58
CA ASP A 58 5.77 -5.70 15.52
C ASP A 58 6.18 -7.06 14.91
N GLY A 59 7.12 -7.03 13.97
CA GLY A 59 7.56 -8.19 13.22
C GLY A 59 6.75 -8.46 11.94
N ASP A 60 5.61 -7.82 11.74
CA ASP A 60 4.85 -7.95 10.48
C ASP A 60 5.68 -7.40 9.30
N THR A 61 5.67 -8.14 8.19
CA THR A 61 6.32 -7.73 6.93
C THR A 61 5.27 -7.52 5.85
N VAL A 62 5.25 -6.31 5.28
CA VAL A 62 4.37 -5.96 4.15
C VAL A 62 5.17 -6.04 2.85
N THR A 63 4.64 -6.77 1.87
CA THR A 63 5.21 -6.86 0.53
C THR A 63 4.19 -6.39 -0.49
N MET A 64 4.51 -5.32 -1.21
CA MET A 64 3.73 -4.87 -2.36
C MET A 64 4.39 -5.36 -3.65
N THR A 65 3.57 -5.94 -4.53
CA THR A 65 3.98 -6.35 -5.88
C THR A 65 2.96 -5.84 -6.89
N GLY A 66 3.41 -5.64 -8.12
CA GLY A 66 2.54 -5.23 -9.22
C GLY A 66 3.16 -5.60 -10.56
N PHE A 67 2.32 -5.90 -11.53
CA PHE A 67 2.76 -6.22 -12.88
C PHE A 67 1.66 -5.92 -13.90
N TYR A 68 2.10 -5.67 -15.13
CA TYR A 68 1.25 -5.73 -16.32
C TYR A 68 1.38 -7.12 -16.96
N GLN A 69 0.24 -7.71 -17.35
CA GLN A 69 0.17 -8.98 -18.07
C GLN A 69 -0.12 -8.72 -19.54
N GLY A 70 0.82 -9.07 -20.42
CA GLY A 70 0.62 -9.11 -21.87
C GLY A 70 0.40 -10.53 -22.37
N ASP A 71 0.28 -10.68 -23.69
CA ASP A 71 0.20 -11.99 -24.32
C ASP A 71 1.59 -12.66 -24.37
N GLY A 72 1.79 -13.71 -23.57
CA GLY A 72 3.06 -14.43 -23.47
C GLY A 72 4.18 -13.72 -22.71
N PHE A 73 3.95 -12.53 -22.12
CA PHE A 73 4.96 -11.82 -21.31
C PHE A 73 4.37 -11.08 -20.10
N LYS A 74 5.24 -10.76 -19.13
CA LYS A 74 4.92 -9.96 -17.94
C LYS A 74 5.95 -8.84 -17.77
N ILE A 75 5.47 -7.63 -17.42
CA ILE A 75 6.33 -6.51 -17.00
C ILE A 75 6.04 -6.24 -15.53
N GLY A 76 6.99 -6.57 -14.66
CA GLY A 76 6.86 -6.44 -13.21
C GLY A 76 7.62 -5.24 -12.63
N PHE A 77 7.17 -4.78 -11.47
CA PHE A 77 7.82 -3.72 -10.68
C PHE A 77 8.83 -4.27 -9.65
N GLY A 78 8.92 -5.59 -9.48
CA GLY A 78 9.65 -6.21 -8.37
C GLY A 78 8.86 -6.12 -7.06
N GLN A 79 9.58 -6.02 -5.93
CA GLN A 79 9.01 -5.97 -4.59
C GLN A 79 9.31 -4.61 -3.94
N CYS A 80 8.28 -4.02 -3.31
CA CYS A 80 8.44 -2.99 -2.30
C CYS A 80 8.13 -3.64 -0.95
N ILE A 81 9.14 -3.81 -0.11
CA ILE A 81 9.06 -4.61 1.12
C ILE A 81 9.53 -3.82 2.33
N GLY A 82 8.86 -4.01 3.47
CA GLY A 82 9.27 -3.44 4.75
C GLY A 82 8.74 -4.27 5.92
N THR A 83 9.54 -4.35 6.98
CA THR A 83 9.21 -5.03 8.23
C THR A 83 9.05 -4.01 9.35
N ILE A 84 7.98 -4.15 10.13
CA ILE A 84 7.76 -3.31 11.31
C ILE A 84 8.69 -3.78 12.42
N ILE A 85 9.51 -2.86 12.93
CA ILE A 85 10.34 -3.08 14.11
C ILE A 85 9.67 -2.47 15.34
N PRO A 86 9.90 -3.03 16.54
CA PRO A 86 9.40 -2.45 17.78
C PRO A 86 9.78 -0.98 17.93
N ALA A 87 8.87 -0.21 18.51
CA ALA A 87 9.14 1.17 18.89
C ALA A 87 10.31 1.23 19.90
N LEU A 88 11.04 2.35 19.87
CA LEU A 88 12.04 2.61 20.90
C LEU A 88 11.35 2.74 22.26
N PRO A 89 11.94 2.20 23.35
CA PRO A 89 11.41 2.39 24.69
C PRO A 89 11.40 3.88 25.07
N LEU A 90 10.40 4.28 25.88
CA LEU A 90 10.27 5.63 26.42
C LEU A 90 11.27 5.92 27.53
#